data_AF-A0A1D9GQW1-F1
#
_entry.id   AF-A0A1D9GQW1-F1
#
_cell.length_a   1.000
_cell.length_b   1.000
_cell.length_c   1.000
_cell.angle_alpha   90.00
_cell.angle_beta   90.00
_cell.angle_gamma   90.00
#
_symmetry.space_group_name_H-M   'P 1'
#
loop_
_entity.id
_entity.type
_entity.pdbx_description
1 polymer ?
#
loop_
_entity_poly.entity_id
_entity_poly.type
_entity_poly.pdbx_seq_one_letter_code
_entity_poly.pdbx_strand_id
1 'polypeptide(L)'
;MKNNSSQPPTAAEIAAYFQGKKATEYQARMIRECGQKVKTYPFERVVTNPYLLACHHRFCPDCQRRRARNWASALRSVIDRESMPTSESDPRRAPHWIAIVLPGVPCDASNLRNQLETLIAYLYLARDQPFWRYTVRTALRLLKVEISRTTDRKLQITPTFTCLVSVSRDLLNAQRQGRLIQRVQRDWIQPENPDSWPGTRSFIIPTATARERDILQNKVSEMIEGHSPQMSRQAFLTINEQLKGVKTVAMYGPEGTPFRPPNVSQADDLRYEQEYSVSRIGEDLPESMSGNRGLELLPWNLKAQLKAR
;
A
#
# COMPACT_ATOMS: atom_id res chain seq x y z
N MET A 1 -21.98 -9.66 19.13
CA MET A 1 -20.93 -10.67 18.84
C MET A 1 -19.57 -10.05 19.13
N LYS A 2 -18.82 -10.55 20.13
CA LYS A 2 -17.44 -10.13 20.37
C LYS A 2 -16.55 -10.90 19.39
N ASN A 3 -16.32 -10.36 18.19
CA ASN A 3 -15.36 -10.95 17.26
C ASN A 3 -13.95 -10.76 17.81
N ASN A 4 -13.19 -11.86 17.88
CA ASN A 4 -11.77 -11.87 18.22
C ASN A 4 -11.03 -10.86 17.34
N SER A 5 -10.39 -9.87 17.96
CA SER A 5 -9.65 -8.79 17.29
C SER A 5 -8.43 -9.22 16.45
N SER A 6 -8.17 -10.54 16.37
CA SER A 6 -7.02 -11.12 15.66
C SER A 6 -7.35 -11.63 14.26
N GLN A 7 -8.62 -11.76 13.88
CA GLN A 7 -8.99 -12.21 12.53
C GLN A 7 -9.16 -11.02 11.57
N PRO A 8 -8.66 -11.13 10.32
CA PRO A 8 -8.94 -10.15 9.27
C PRO A 8 -10.46 -9.95 9.11
N PRO A 9 -10.95 -8.72 8.90
CA PRO A 9 -12.35 -8.53 8.56
C PRO A 9 -12.65 -9.22 7.22
N THR A 10 -13.86 -9.77 7.13
CA THR A 10 -14.41 -10.32 5.90
C THR A 10 -14.83 -9.20 4.95
N ALA A 11 -14.96 -9.54 3.67
CA ALA A 11 -15.48 -8.59 2.67
C ALA A 11 -16.88 -8.07 3.04
N ALA A 12 -17.73 -8.91 3.66
CA ALA A 12 -19.06 -8.51 4.12
C ALA A 12 -19.00 -7.48 5.25
N GLU A 13 -18.10 -7.66 6.22
CA GLU A 13 -17.88 -6.70 7.32
C GLU A 13 -17.38 -5.36 6.80
N ILE A 14 -16.45 -5.36 5.82
CA ILE A 14 -16.01 -4.11 5.18
C ILE A 14 -17.13 -3.46 4.36
N ALA A 15 -17.87 -4.25 3.56
CA ALA A 15 -18.97 -3.75 2.76
C ALA A 15 -20.04 -3.06 3.61
N ALA A 16 -20.28 -3.53 4.84
CA ALA A 16 -21.25 -2.93 5.76
C ALA A 16 -20.95 -1.47 6.09
N TYR A 17 -19.69 -1.04 6.09
CA TYR A 17 -19.34 0.38 6.29
C TYR A 17 -19.85 1.28 5.16
N PHE A 18 -20.00 0.75 3.96
CA PHE A 18 -20.42 1.49 2.77
C PHE A 18 -21.94 1.43 2.50
N GLN A 19 -22.70 0.58 3.20
CA GLN A 19 -24.15 0.35 2.96
C GLN A 19 -25.07 1.43 3.54
N GLY A 20 -26.15 1.78 2.85
CA GLY A 20 -27.18 2.71 3.34
C GLY A 20 -26.86 4.19 3.07
N LYS A 21 -25.92 4.48 2.15
CA LYS A 21 -25.74 5.80 1.55
C LYS A 21 -25.65 5.62 0.04
N LYS A 22 -26.50 6.33 -0.72
CA LYS A 22 -26.56 6.24 -2.19
C LYS A 22 -25.19 6.42 -2.86
N ALA A 23 -24.33 7.27 -2.30
CA ALA A 23 -22.99 7.56 -2.81
C ALA A 23 -21.97 6.41 -2.63
N THR A 24 -22.20 5.48 -1.69
CA THR A 24 -21.24 4.41 -1.37
C THR A 24 -21.81 3.00 -1.54
N GLU A 25 -23.11 2.88 -1.82
CA GLU A 25 -23.81 1.60 -2.00
C GLU A 25 -23.15 0.70 -3.06
N TYR A 26 -22.68 1.32 -4.16
CA TYR A 26 -21.98 0.60 -5.22
C TYR A 26 -20.67 -0.04 -4.72
N GLN A 27 -19.88 0.69 -3.92
CA GLN A 27 -18.65 0.17 -3.31
C GLN A 27 -18.96 -1.02 -2.39
N ALA A 28 -20.03 -0.92 -1.59
CA ALA A 28 -20.48 -2.02 -0.74
C ALA A 28 -20.77 -3.29 -1.53
N ARG A 29 -21.54 -3.17 -2.62
CA ARG A 29 -21.87 -4.30 -3.51
C ARG A 29 -20.62 -4.93 -4.11
N MET A 30 -19.73 -4.12 -4.68
CA MET A 30 -18.49 -4.59 -5.31
C MET A 30 -17.57 -5.35 -4.35
N ILE A 31 -17.41 -4.86 -3.13
CA ILE A 31 -16.61 -5.54 -2.11
C ILE A 31 -17.25 -6.87 -1.73
N ARG A 32 -18.58 -6.91 -1.54
CA ARG A 32 -19.33 -8.13 -1.20
C ARG A 32 -19.20 -9.19 -2.30
N GLU A 33 -19.42 -8.80 -3.55
CA GLU A 33 -19.30 -9.67 -4.73
C GLU A 33 -17.89 -10.25 -4.89
N CYS A 34 -16.86 -9.41 -4.72
CA CYS A 34 -15.47 -9.86 -4.73
C CYS A 34 -15.20 -10.95 -3.67
N GLY A 35 -15.76 -10.79 -2.46
CA GLY A 35 -15.61 -11.78 -1.39
C GLY A 35 -16.40 -13.07 -1.63
N GLN A 36 -17.54 -12.97 -2.30
CA GLN A 36 -18.36 -14.12 -2.70
C GLN A 36 -17.82 -14.85 -3.93
N LYS A 37 -16.81 -14.27 -4.62
CA LYS A 37 -16.30 -14.75 -5.91
C LYS A 37 -17.41 -14.88 -6.96
N VAL A 38 -18.35 -13.95 -6.94
CA VAL A 38 -19.48 -13.85 -7.88
C VAL A 38 -19.51 -12.41 -8.38
N LYS A 39 -19.79 -12.19 -9.67
CA LYS A 39 -20.14 -10.88 -10.21
C LYS A 39 -21.55 -10.92 -10.72
N THR A 40 -22.36 -9.94 -10.32
CA THR A 40 -23.77 -9.87 -10.75
C THR A 40 -23.98 -8.99 -11.98
N TYR A 41 -22.94 -8.27 -12.44
CA TYR A 41 -23.05 -7.29 -13.53
C TYR A 41 -21.69 -7.02 -14.26
N PRO A 42 -21.68 -6.60 -15.54
CA PRO A 42 -22.75 -6.64 -16.54
C PRO A 42 -22.74 -7.97 -17.30
N PHE A 43 -23.94 -8.49 -17.56
CA PHE A 43 -24.27 -9.68 -18.36
C PHE A 43 -24.03 -11.06 -17.73
N GLU A 44 -24.92 -11.97 -18.11
CA GLU A 44 -25.08 -13.41 -17.80
C GLU A 44 -23.83 -14.26 -18.09
N ARG A 45 -22.70 -13.87 -17.53
CA ARG A 45 -21.48 -14.65 -17.55
C ARG A 45 -21.11 -14.90 -16.10
N VAL A 46 -21.17 -16.17 -15.72
CA VAL A 46 -20.44 -16.63 -14.54
C VAL A 46 -18.97 -16.40 -14.86
N VAL A 47 -18.44 -15.28 -14.38
CA VAL A 47 -17.02 -14.95 -14.51
C VAL A 47 -16.28 -15.90 -13.56
N THR A 48 -15.78 -17.02 -14.09
CA THR A 48 -15.03 -18.01 -13.30
C THR A 48 -13.57 -17.61 -13.09
N ASN A 49 -13.07 -16.64 -13.86
CA ASN A 49 -11.69 -16.17 -13.72
C ASN A 49 -11.56 -15.29 -12.46
N PRO A 50 -10.79 -15.71 -11.43
CA PRO A 50 -10.65 -14.98 -10.18
C PRO A 50 -10.01 -13.60 -10.34
N TYR A 51 -9.24 -13.35 -11.40
CA TYR A 51 -8.68 -12.03 -11.71
C TYR A 51 -9.76 -11.06 -12.16
N LEU A 52 -10.70 -11.52 -12.98
CA LEU A 52 -11.84 -10.72 -13.44
C LEU A 52 -12.88 -10.52 -12.33
N LEU A 53 -12.82 -11.28 -11.23
CA LEU A 53 -13.68 -11.13 -10.05
C LEU A 53 -13.15 -10.12 -9.02
N ALA A 54 -11.89 -9.67 -9.13
CA ALA A 54 -11.33 -8.72 -8.18
C ALA A 54 -12.01 -7.34 -8.34
N CYS A 55 -12.43 -6.73 -7.23
CA CYS A 55 -12.99 -5.38 -7.25
C CYS A 55 -11.92 -4.28 -7.21
N HIS A 56 -10.65 -4.62 -6.97
CA HIS A 56 -9.52 -3.71 -6.80
C HIS A 56 -9.66 -2.66 -5.67
N HIS A 57 -10.78 -2.68 -4.95
CA HIS A 57 -11.08 -1.75 -3.89
C HIS A 57 -10.03 -1.83 -2.78
N ARG A 58 -9.51 -0.68 -2.35
CA ARG A 58 -8.36 -0.61 -1.44
C ARG A 58 -8.59 -1.22 -0.07
N PHE A 59 -9.85 -1.29 0.38
CA PHE A 59 -10.28 -1.89 1.64
C PHE A 59 -10.85 -3.30 1.48
N CYS A 60 -10.97 -3.83 0.24
CA CYS A 60 -11.43 -5.21 0.06
C CYS A 60 -10.35 -6.18 0.57
N PRO A 61 -10.65 -7.04 1.56
CA PRO A 61 -9.64 -7.92 2.17
C PRO A 61 -8.99 -8.88 1.16
N ASP A 62 -9.76 -9.39 0.19
CA ASP A 62 -9.22 -10.30 -0.83
C ASP A 62 -8.32 -9.58 -1.84
N CYS A 63 -8.67 -8.35 -2.24
CA CYS A 63 -7.82 -7.54 -3.11
C CYS A 63 -6.56 -7.07 -2.38
N GLN A 64 -6.68 -6.70 -1.10
CA GLN A 64 -5.53 -6.36 -0.25
C GLN A 64 -4.56 -7.53 -0.13
N ARG A 65 -5.05 -8.75 0.16
CA ARG A 65 -4.21 -9.95 0.26
C ARG A 65 -3.47 -10.26 -1.04
N ARG A 66 -4.13 -10.13 -2.19
CA ARG A 66 -3.48 -10.29 -3.50
C ARG A 66 -2.41 -9.23 -3.73
N ARG A 67 -2.75 -7.95 -3.47
CA ARG A 67 -1.82 -6.81 -3.60
C ARG A 67 -0.59 -7.00 -2.70
N ALA A 68 -0.80 -7.41 -1.46
CA ALA A 68 0.25 -7.66 -0.49
C ALA A 68 1.21 -8.75 -0.96
N ARG A 69 0.69 -9.91 -1.38
CA ARG A 69 1.51 -10.99 -1.95
C ARG A 69 2.32 -10.54 -3.15
N ASN A 70 1.72 -9.77 -4.07
CA ASN A 70 2.41 -9.30 -5.27
C ASN A 70 3.52 -8.31 -4.92
N TRP A 71 3.29 -7.36 -4.01
CA TRP A 71 4.33 -6.44 -3.55
C TRP A 71 5.43 -7.13 -2.77
N ALA A 72 5.09 -8.07 -1.90
CA ALA A 72 6.04 -8.86 -1.12
C ALA A 72 6.93 -9.72 -2.04
N SER A 73 6.34 -10.35 -3.06
CA SER A 73 7.08 -11.09 -4.09
C SER A 73 7.97 -10.17 -4.93
N ALA A 74 7.47 -9.00 -5.33
CA ALA A 74 8.28 -8.01 -6.06
C ALA A 74 9.48 -7.52 -5.23
N LEU A 75 9.27 -7.24 -3.94
CA LEU A 75 10.35 -6.90 -3.02
C LEU A 75 11.37 -8.02 -2.92
N ARG A 76 10.92 -9.28 -2.84
CA ARG A 76 11.83 -10.44 -2.82
C ARG A 76 12.72 -10.47 -4.05
N SER A 77 12.15 -10.30 -5.25
CA SER A 77 12.93 -10.25 -6.49
C SER A 77 13.95 -9.11 -6.49
N VAL A 78 13.60 -7.96 -5.91
CA VAL A 78 14.52 -6.81 -5.75
C VAL A 78 15.65 -7.13 -4.78
N ILE A 79 15.35 -7.72 -3.62
CA ILE A 79 16.36 -8.13 -2.65
C ILE A 79 17.28 -9.16 -3.26
N ASP A 80 16.76 -10.19 -3.93
CA ASP A 80 17.58 -11.22 -4.57
C ASP A 80 18.51 -10.59 -5.61
N ARG A 81 17.98 -9.73 -6.48
CA ARG A 81 18.79 -9.01 -7.49
C ARG A 81 19.89 -8.16 -6.86
N GLU A 82 19.57 -7.41 -5.81
CA GLU A 82 20.55 -6.51 -5.20
C GLU A 82 21.56 -7.26 -4.32
N SER A 83 21.17 -8.39 -3.72
CA SER A 83 22.01 -9.17 -2.79
C SER A 83 23.00 -10.10 -3.51
N MET A 84 22.89 -10.26 -4.84
CA MET A 84 23.85 -11.05 -5.62
C MET A 84 25.24 -10.38 -5.57
N PRO A 85 26.31 -11.14 -5.23
CA PRO A 85 27.67 -10.63 -5.32
C PRO A 85 27.97 -10.30 -6.78
N THR A 86 28.31 -9.04 -7.05
CA THR A 86 28.97 -8.69 -8.32
C THR A 86 30.48 -8.66 -8.05
N SER A 87 31.28 -8.90 -9.11
CA SER A 87 32.73 -9.10 -9.03
C SER A 87 33.44 -8.18 -8.05
N GLU A 88 34.54 -8.67 -7.47
CA GLU A 88 35.40 -8.02 -6.45
C GLU A 88 35.83 -6.57 -6.73
N SER A 89 35.57 -6.05 -7.93
CA SER A 89 35.83 -4.68 -8.38
C SER A 89 34.80 -3.62 -7.94
N ASP A 90 33.62 -3.97 -7.41
CA ASP A 90 32.62 -2.99 -6.91
C ASP A 90 32.35 -3.11 -5.40
N PRO A 91 33.16 -2.47 -4.53
CA PRO A 91 33.00 -2.48 -3.08
C PRO A 91 31.70 -1.80 -2.57
N ARG A 92 30.87 -1.26 -3.46
CA ARG A 92 29.59 -0.60 -3.12
C ARG A 92 28.41 -1.58 -3.06
N ARG A 93 28.63 -2.88 -3.27
CA ARG A 93 27.54 -3.88 -3.42
C ARG A 93 27.55 -4.98 -2.36
N ALA A 94 26.96 -4.66 -1.23
CA ALA A 94 26.20 -5.59 -0.39
C ALA A 94 25.03 -4.79 0.19
N PRO A 95 23.81 -4.84 -0.38
CA PRO A 95 22.71 -4.00 0.05
C PRO A 95 22.24 -4.49 1.41
N HIS A 96 22.79 -3.89 2.45
CA HIS A 96 22.25 -4.11 3.77
C HIS A 96 20.85 -3.49 3.80
N TRP A 97 19.90 -4.21 4.35
CA TRP A 97 18.53 -3.72 4.43
C TRP A 97 18.28 -3.16 5.83
N ILE A 98 17.68 -1.97 5.89
CA ILE A 98 17.25 -1.33 7.13
C ILE A 98 15.78 -0.98 7.00
N ALA A 99 15.00 -1.20 8.05
CA ALA A 99 13.68 -0.63 8.18
C ALA A 99 13.79 0.68 8.95
N ILE A 100 13.21 1.75 8.42
CA ILE A 100 13.06 3.04 9.10
C ILE A 100 11.57 3.30 9.27
N VAL A 101 11.12 3.38 10.52
CA VAL A 101 9.74 3.68 10.90
C VAL A 101 9.64 5.17 11.22
N LEU A 102 8.78 5.84 10.50
CA LEU A 102 8.64 7.29 10.42
C LEU A 102 7.18 7.67 10.72
N PRO A 103 6.80 7.77 12.01
CA PRO A 103 5.45 8.16 12.39
C PRO A 103 5.21 9.64 12.15
N GLY A 104 4.00 10.01 11.75
CA GLY A 104 3.52 11.38 11.75
C GLY A 104 3.03 11.83 13.11
N VAL A 105 2.49 13.03 13.17
CA VAL A 105 1.87 13.58 14.39
C VAL A 105 0.47 12.98 14.54
N PRO A 106 0.06 12.50 15.74
CA PRO A 106 -1.30 12.05 15.99
C PRO A 106 -2.30 13.17 15.65
N CYS A 107 -3.32 12.83 14.86
CA CYS A 107 -4.27 13.80 14.34
C CYS A 107 -5.69 13.25 14.33
N ASP A 108 -6.67 14.14 14.22
CA ASP A 108 -8.06 13.74 13.98
C ASP A 108 -8.22 13.20 12.55
N ALA A 109 -9.24 12.36 12.35
CA ALA A 109 -9.51 11.74 11.05
C ALA A 109 -9.66 12.75 9.91
N SER A 110 -10.24 13.92 10.18
CA SER A 110 -10.43 15.00 9.19
C SER A 110 -9.12 15.67 8.74
N ASN A 111 -8.05 15.58 9.53
CA ASN A 111 -6.75 16.20 9.23
C ASN A 111 -5.73 15.19 8.66
N LEU A 112 -6.13 13.93 8.48
CA LEU A 112 -5.26 12.86 8.01
C LEU A 112 -4.61 13.19 6.67
N ARG A 113 -5.34 13.78 5.72
CA ARG A 113 -4.77 14.14 4.40
C ARG A 113 -3.66 15.17 4.49
N ASN A 114 -3.87 16.25 5.25
CA ASN A 114 -2.85 17.29 5.44
C ASN A 114 -1.59 16.71 6.09
N GLN A 115 -1.76 15.81 7.08
CA GLN A 115 -0.63 15.09 7.68
C GLN A 115 0.09 14.23 6.65
N LEU A 116 -0.62 13.46 5.83
CA LEU A 116 -0.01 12.64 4.78
C LEU A 116 0.76 13.47 3.75
N GLU A 117 0.20 14.60 3.32
CA GLU A 117 0.86 15.54 2.39
C GLU A 117 2.15 16.10 3.00
N THR A 118 2.12 16.46 4.29
CA THR A 118 3.30 16.89 5.05
C THR A 118 4.36 15.79 5.09
N LEU A 119 4.01 14.58 5.52
CA LEU A 119 4.99 13.47 5.59
C LEU A 119 5.57 13.12 4.23
N ILE A 120 4.78 13.22 3.16
CA ILE A 120 5.24 13.02 1.78
C ILE A 120 6.26 14.09 1.40
N ALA A 121 6.00 15.36 1.73
CA ALA A 121 6.95 16.45 1.49
C ALA A 121 8.28 16.23 2.23
N TYR A 122 8.23 15.81 3.50
CA TYR A 122 9.44 15.47 4.27
C TYR A 122 10.24 14.33 3.61
N LEU A 123 9.57 13.29 3.09
CA LEU A 123 10.26 12.22 2.36
C LEU A 123 10.92 12.73 1.07
N TYR A 124 10.27 13.63 0.33
CA TYR A 124 10.86 14.22 -0.87
C TYR A 124 12.08 15.07 -0.53
N LEU A 125 11.99 15.91 0.50
CA LEU A 125 13.12 16.71 0.98
C LEU A 125 14.27 15.81 1.45
N ALA A 126 13.98 14.76 2.22
CA ALA A 126 14.98 13.80 2.67
C ALA A 126 15.67 13.12 1.48
N ARG A 127 14.92 12.66 0.47
CA ARG A 127 15.47 12.02 -0.73
C ARG A 127 16.51 12.89 -1.42
N ASP A 128 16.28 14.20 -1.49
CA ASP A 128 17.13 15.13 -2.23
C ASP A 128 18.35 15.59 -1.41
N GLN A 129 18.40 15.29 -0.11
CA GLN A 129 19.57 15.57 0.71
C GLN A 129 20.75 14.63 0.38
N PRO A 130 22.00 15.14 0.32
CA PRO A 130 23.18 14.35 -0.01
C PRO A 130 23.34 13.08 0.82
N PHE A 131 23.06 13.16 2.13
CA PHE A 131 23.17 12.01 3.03
C PHE A 131 22.34 10.83 2.53
N TRP A 132 21.04 11.04 2.28
CA TRP A 132 20.13 9.98 1.85
C TRP A 132 20.37 9.57 0.40
N ARG A 133 20.58 10.54 -0.50
CA ARG A 133 20.80 10.30 -1.93
C ARG A 133 21.98 9.37 -2.22
N TYR A 134 23.07 9.49 -1.46
CA TYR A 134 24.28 8.68 -1.68
C TYR A 134 24.32 7.37 -0.87
N THR A 135 23.43 7.21 0.11
CA THR A 135 23.45 6.05 1.01
C THR A 135 22.28 5.10 0.81
N VAL A 136 21.16 5.57 0.26
CA VAL A 136 19.97 4.76 -0.04
C VAL A 136 19.92 4.48 -1.54
N ARG A 137 19.95 3.21 -1.92
CA ARG A 137 19.87 2.78 -3.32
C ARG A 137 18.45 2.50 -3.77
N THR A 138 17.72 1.76 -2.96
CA THR A 138 16.35 1.34 -3.24
C THR A 138 15.53 1.48 -1.98
N ALA A 139 14.27 1.87 -2.11
CA ALA A 139 13.37 2.06 -0.99
C ALA A 139 11.97 1.51 -1.30
N LEU A 140 11.41 0.72 -0.38
CA LEU A 140 9.99 0.41 -0.33
C LEU A 140 9.36 1.17 0.83
N ARG A 141 8.44 2.08 0.52
CA ARG A 141 7.65 2.81 1.50
C ARG A 141 6.28 2.15 1.66
N LEU A 142 5.93 1.81 2.89
CA LEU A 142 4.63 1.30 3.30
C LEU A 142 3.94 2.33 4.18
N LEU A 143 2.69 2.68 3.88
CA LEU A 143 1.84 3.49 4.74
C LEU A 143 0.99 2.58 5.63
N LYS A 144 1.10 2.78 6.94
CA LYS A 144 0.19 2.23 7.94
C LYS A 144 -0.54 3.38 8.60
N VAL A 145 -1.83 3.18 8.90
CA VAL A 145 -2.64 4.12 9.66
C VAL A 145 -2.96 3.47 10.99
N GLU A 146 -2.32 3.94 12.05
CA GLU A 146 -2.55 3.45 13.41
C GLU A 146 -3.65 4.27 14.07
N ILE A 147 -4.53 3.60 14.79
CA ILE A 147 -5.67 4.25 15.44
C ILE A 147 -5.56 4.01 16.93
N SER A 148 -5.43 5.09 17.68
CA SER A 148 -5.44 5.09 19.14
C SER A 148 -6.73 5.75 19.65
N ARG A 149 -7.18 5.34 20.83
CA ARG A 149 -8.22 6.05 21.57
C ARG A 149 -7.52 6.77 22.71
N THR A 150 -7.69 8.09 22.78
CA THR A 150 -7.23 8.85 23.94
C THR A 150 -8.13 8.61 25.14
N THR A 151 -7.67 9.05 26.31
CA THR A 151 -8.40 9.01 27.58
C THR A 151 -9.79 9.67 27.46
N ASP A 152 -9.91 10.70 26.61
CA ASP A 152 -11.16 11.42 26.31
C ASP A 152 -12.06 10.72 25.28
N ARG A 153 -11.76 9.48 24.90
CA ARG A 153 -12.44 8.71 23.84
C ARG A 153 -12.39 9.36 22.45
N LYS A 154 -11.57 10.38 22.24
CA LYS A 154 -11.31 10.92 20.90
C LYS A 154 -10.47 9.92 20.12
N LEU A 155 -10.89 9.67 18.89
CA LEU A 155 -10.18 8.78 17.98
C LEU A 155 -9.00 9.56 17.39
N GLN A 156 -7.79 9.16 17.74
CA GLN A 156 -6.57 9.71 17.16
C GLN A 156 -6.01 8.76 16.11
N ILE A 157 -5.49 9.36 15.05
CA ILE A 157 -4.93 8.67 13.91
C ILE A 157 -3.48 9.08 13.76
N THR A 158 -2.60 8.08 13.69
CA THR A 158 -1.17 8.28 13.44
C THR A 158 -0.83 7.62 12.10
N PRO A 159 -0.66 8.39 11.01
CA PRO A 159 -0.10 7.86 9.78
C PRO A 159 1.39 7.58 9.99
N THR A 160 1.84 6.38 9.64
CA THR A 160 3.22 5.94 9.82
C THR A 160 3.76 5.40 8.50
N PHE A 161 4.91 5.91 8.07
CA PHE A 161 5.65 5.31 6.97
C PHE A 161 6.68 4.32 7.50
N THR A 162 6.67 3.10 6.99
CA THR A 162 7.76 2.15 7.14
C THR A 162 8.52 2.09 5.83
N CYS A 163 9.76 2.58 5.83
CA CYS A 163 10.66 2.57 4.69
C CYS A 163 11.65 1.41 4.83
N LEU A 164 11.56 0.41 3.96
CA LEU A 164 12.57 -0.65 3.83
C LEU A 164 13.59 -0.18 2.79
N VAL A 165 14.82 0.07 3.21
CA VAL A 165 15.85 0.68 2.38
C VAL A 165 17.04 -0.25 2.23
N SER A 166 17.51 -0.37 0.99
CA SER A 166 18.80 -0.96 0.63
C SER A 166 19.87 0.11 0.74
N VAL A 167 20.87 -0.14 1.59
CA VAL A 167 21.82 0.86 2.04
C VAL A 167 23.29 0.46 1.82
N SER A 168 24.15 1.48 1.77
CA SER A 168 25.60 1.29 1.79
C SER A 168 26.11 0.77 3.15
N ARG A 169 27.36 0.27 3.16
CA ARG A 169 28.04 -0.17 4.38
C ARG A 169 28.21 0.96 5.39
N ASP A 170 28.43 2.19 4.93
CA ASP A 170 28.58 3.36 5.80
C ASP A 170 27.30 3.65 6.57
N LEU A 171 26.15 3.57 5.90
CA LEU A 171 24.85 3.78 6.55
C LEU A 171 24.50 2.62 7.48
N LEU A 172 24.89 1.38 7.14
CA LEU A 172 24.80 0.25 8.08
C LEU A 172 25.64 0.50 9.35
N ASN A 173 26.87 0.99 9.19
CA ASN A 173 27.72 1.30 10.34
C ASN A 173 27.13 2.44 11.18
N ALA A 174 26.59 3.48 10.54
CA ALA A 174 25.86 4.55 11.23
C ALA A 174 24.65 4.03 12.00
N GLN A 175 23.92 3.04 11.46
CA GLN A 175 22.83 2.37 12.16
C GLN A 175 23.31 1.60 13.39
N ARG A 176 24.39 0.82 13.29
CA ARG A 176 24.96 0.07 14.42
C ARG A 176 25.43 0.97 15.56
N GLN A 177 25.84 2.19 15.22
CA GLN A 177 26.32 3.20 16.18
C GLN A 177 25.20 4.13 16.68
N GLY A 178 23.95 3.93 16.26
CA GLY A 178 22.82 4.81 16.63
C GLY A 178 22.83 6.20 15.96
N ARG A 179 23.82 6.51 15.13
CA ARG A 179 23.91 7.80 14.42
C ARG A 179 22.82 7.97 13.36
N LEU A 180 22.38 6.87 12.75
CA LEU A 180 21.27 6.91 11.79
C LEU A 180 19.98 7.38 12.46
N ILE A 181 19.62 6.81 13.61
CA ILE A 181 18.36 7.18 14.26
C ILE A 181 18.39 8.62 14.77
N GLN A 182 19.53 9.10 15.27
CA GLN A 182 19.70 10.52 15.64
C GLN A 182 19.50 11.45 14.43
N ARG A 183 20.06 11.09 13.26
CA ARG A 183 19.87 11.86 12.02
C ARG A 183 18.38 11.88 11.62
N VAL A 184 17.73 10.72 11.64
CA VAL A 184 16.30 10.59 11.33
C VAL A 184 15.46 11.43 12.27
N GLN A 185 15.71 11.37 13.58
CA GLN A 185 14.96 12.15 14.57
C GLN A 185 15.08 13.65 14.34
N ARG A 186 16.26 14.16 13.97
CA ARG A 186 16.45 15.58 13.65
C ARG A 186 15.74 16.00 12.37
N ASP A 187 15.82 15.18 11.33
CA ASP A 187 15.33 15.54 10.00
C ASP A 187 13.83 15.28 9.82
N TRP A 188 13.21 14.49 10.71
CA TRP A 188 11.81 14.11 10.64
C TRP A 188 10.91 15.05 11.43
N ILE A 189 9.61 15.01 11.14
CA ILE A 189 8.62 15.78 11.88
C ILE A 189 8.61 15.36 13.36
N GLN A 190 8.53 16.34 14.25
CA GLN A 190 8.39 16.14 15.69
C GLN A 190 7.10 16.82 16.17
N PRO A 191 6.29 16.16 17.01
CA PRO A 191 5.14 16.78 17.64
C PRO A 191 5.58 17.79 18.71
N GLU A 192 4.73 18.79 18.97
CA GLU A 192 4.94 19.74 20.07
C GLU A 192 4.90 19.05 21.44
N ASN A 193 4.08 17.99 21.58
CA ASN A 193 4.02 17.16 22.78
C ASN A 193 4.52 15.73 22.48
N PRO A 194 5.74 15.36 22.92
CA PRO A 194 6.36 14.09 22.59
C PRO A 194 5.86 12.90 23.42
N ASP A 195 5.18 13.13 24.55
CA ASP A 195 4.94 12.09 25.58
C ASP A 195 4.10 10.90 25.09
N SER A 196 3.25 11.10 24.08
CA SER A 196 2.40 10.06 23.48
C SER A 196 2.81 9.64 22.07
N TRP A 197 3.94 10.13 21.56
CA TRP A 197 4.37 9.87 20.18
C TRP A 197 5.29 8.64 20.11
N PRO A 198 5.04 7.68 19.21
CA PRO A 198 5.79 6.41 19.17
C PRO A 198 7.29 6.55 18.83
N GLY A 199 7.71 7.73 18.36
CA GLY A 199 9.08 8.03 17.97
C GLY A 199 9.48 7.37 16.65
N THR A 200 10.45 7.96 15.97
CA THR A 200 11.10 7.28 14.84
C THR A 200 11.89 6.08 15.34
N ARG A 201 11.94 5.00 14.56
CA ARG A 201 12.72 3.80 14.90
C ARG A 201 13.46 3.31 13.67
N SER A 202 14.60 2.66 13.87
CA SER A 202 15.31 1.98 12.79
C SER A 202 15.88 0.65 13.26
N PHE A 203 15.85 -0.35 12.39
CA PHE A 203 16.41 -1.66 12.69
C PHE A 203 16.94 -2.34 11.43
N ILE A 204 17.99 -3.15 11.60
CA ILE A 204 18.58 -3.94 10.53
C ILE A 204 17.63 -5.08 10.17
N ILE A 205 17.49 -5.35 8.88
CA ILE A 205 16.70 -6.44 8.34
C ILE A 205 17.65 -7.54 7.84
N PRO A 206 17.62 -8.73 8.44
CA PRO A 206 18.39 -9.87 7.94
C PRO A 206 17.87 -10.31 6.56
N THR A 207 18.77 -10.49 5.59
CA THR A 207 18.45 -10.92 4.23
C THR A 207 19.48 -11.90 3.64
N ALA A 208 20.42 -12.40 4.46
CA ALA A 208 21.54 -13.22 3.99
C ALA A 208 21.06 -14.60 3.50
N THR A 209 20.12 -15.22 4.21
CA THR A 209 19.60 -16.55 3.88
C THR A 209 18.26 -16.47 3.15
N ALA A 210 17.93 -17.51 2.36
CA ALA A 210 16.61 -17.63 1.74
C ALA A 210 15.47 -17.57 2.77
N ARG A 211 15.67 -18.25 3.93
CA ARG A 211 14.72 -18.25 5.05
C ARG A 211 14.47 -16.86 5.62
N GLU A 212 15.52 -16.06 5.83
CA GLU A 212 15.38 -14.67 6.30
C GLU A 212 14.60 -13.81 5.31
N ARG A 213 14.88 -13.97 4.01
CA ARG A 213 14.15 -13.27 2.96
C ARG A 213 12.69 -13.71 2.86
N ASP A 214 12.37 -14.98 3.12
CA ASP A 214 10.98 -15.48 3.19
C ASP A 214 10.23 -14.91 4.40
N ILE A 215 10.90 -14.84 5.57
CA ILE A 215 10.35 -14.21 6.77
C ILE A 215 10.05 -12.73 6.50
N LEU A 216 10.96 -12.02 5.84
CA LEU A 216 10.75 -10.62 5.47
C LEU A 216 9.57 -10.47 4.50
N GLN A 217 9.48 -11.33 3.48
CA GLN A 217 8.36 -11.33 2.54
C GLN A 217 7.01 -11.47 3.27
N ASN A 218 6.92 -12.42 4.21
CA ASN A 218 5.70 -12.61 5.02
C ASN A 218 5.38 -11.38 5.86
N LYS A 219 6.37 -10.82 6.57
CA LYS A 219 6.20 -9.58 7.36
C LYS A 219 5.73 -8.41 6.50
N VAL A 220 6.24 -8.27 5.28
CA VAL A 220 5.82 -7.22 4.35
C VAL A 220 4.40 -7.44 3.86
N SER A 221 4.02 -8.69 3.57
CA SER A 221 2.63 -9.03 3.25
C SER A 221 1.70 -8.62 4.40
N GLU A 222 2.03 -8.99 5.64
CA GLU A 222 1.27 -8.63 6.84
C GLU A 222 1.16 -7.11 7.04
N MET A 223 2.25 -6.36 6.82
CA MET A 223 2.24 -4.90 6.92
C MET A 223 1.32 -4.25 5.85
N ILE A 224 1.24 -4.82 4.65
CA ILE A 224 0.38 -4.32 3.58
C ILE A 224 -1.09 -4.73 3.77
N GLU A 225 -1.33 -5.95 4.27
CA GLU A 225 -2.67 -6.48 4.57
C GLU A 225 -3.38 -5.69 5.67
N GLY A 226 -2.64 -4.89 6.44
CA GLY A 226 -3.13 -3.66 7.10
C GLY A 226 -4.57 -3.71 7.60
N HIS A 227 -4.83 -4.52 8.64
CA HIS A 227 -6.18 -4.66 9.18
C HIS A 227 -6.58 -3.39 9.95
N SER A 228 -7.64 -2.73 9.48
CA SER A 228 -8.24 -1.62 10.20
C SER A 228 -8.99 -2.13 11.45
N PRO A 229 -8.77 -1.55 12.64
CA PRO A 229 -9.49 -1.97 13.84
C PRO A 229 -10.98 -1.64 13.75
N GLN A 230 -11.79 -2.31 14.57
CA GLN A 230 -13.23 -2.03 14.72
C GLN A 230 -13.44 -0.55 15.07
N MET A 231 -13.93 0.23 14.11
CA MET A 231 -14.18 1.65 14.26
C MET A 231 -15.63 1.98 13.89
N SER A 232 -16.09 3.17 14.28
CA SER A 232 -17.43 3.59 13.87
C SER A 232 -17.48 3.73 12.35
N ARG A 233 -18.65 3.49 11.77
CA ARG A 233 -18.86 3.66 10.33
C ARG A 233 -18.48 5.05 9.83
N GLN A 234 -18.80 6.09 10.60
CA GLN A 234 -18.46 7.45 10.23
C GLN A 234 -16.94 7.68 10.21
N ALA A 235 -16.21 7.18 11.21
CA ALA A 235 -14.74 7.30 11.24
C ALA A 235 -14.10 6.56 10.05
N PHE A 236 -14.58 5.35 9.75
CA PHE A 236 -14.10 4.56 8.61
C PHE A 236 -14.28 5.30 7.29
N LEU A 237 -15.49 5.84 7.03
CA LEU A 237 -15.77 6.58 5.80
C LEU A 237 -14.96 7.88 5.69
N THR A 238 -14.77 8.60 6.80
CA THR A 238 -13.90 9.79 6.82
C THR A 238 -12.46 9.41 6.47
N ILE A 239 -11.90 8.35 7.06
CA ILE A 239 -10.54 7.89 6.76
C ILE A 239 -10.42 7.45 5.30
N ASN A 240 -11.41 6.71 4.78
CA ASN A 240 -11.46 6.29 3.39
C ASN A 240 -11.36 7.48 2.43
N GLU A 241 -12.15 8.53 2.68
CA GLU A 241 -12.11 9.75 1.85
C GLU A 241 -10.75 10.45 1.91
N GLN A 242 -10.18 10.55 3.12
CA GLN A 242 -8.89 11.22 3.34
C GLN A 242 -7.71 10.48 2.70
N LEU A 243 -7.84 9.17 2.52
CA LEU A 243 -6.83 8.33 1.87
C LEU A 243 -6.97 8.28 0.35
N LYS A 244 -8.05 8.79 -0.24
CA LYS A 244 -8.31 8.74 -1.68
C LYS A 244 -7.13 9.32 -2.47
N GLY A 245 -6.61 8.59 -3.45
CA GLY A 245 -5.43 9.00 -4.24
C GLY A 245 -4.07 8.74 -3.58
N VAL A 246 -4.03 8.40 -2.28
CA VAL A 246 -2.77 8.15 -1.55
C VAL A 246 -2.28 6.72 -1.79
N LYS A 247 -1.08 6.60 -2.37
CA LYS A 247 -0.38 5.33 -2.57
C LYS A 247 0.03 4.71 -1.23
N THR A 248 -0.55 3.58 -0.87
CA THR A 248 -0.20 2.87 0.39
C THR A 248 1.15 2.15 0.32
N VAL A 249 1.63 1.85 -0.89
CA VAL A 249 2.91 1.19 -1.13
C VAL A 249 3.58 1.90 -2.29
N ALA A 250 4.83 2.31 -2.12
CA ALA A 250 5.60 2.92 -3.19
C ALA A 250 7.01 2.36 -3.17
N MET A 251 7.51 1.90 -4.31
CA MET A 251 8.88 1.43 -4.45
C MET A 251 9.67 2.39 -5.34
N TYR A 252 10.90 2.69 -4.94
CA TYR A 252 11.84 3.54 -5.63
C TYR A 252 13.11 2.74 -5.86
N GLY A 253 13.54 2.63 -7.12
CA GLY A 253 14.79 2.01 -7.50
C GLY A 253 15.98 2.99 -7.40
N PRO A 254 17.14 2.58 -7.92
CA PRO A 254 18.33 3.42 -8.01
C PRO A 254 18.01 4.79 -8.60
N GLU A 255 18.60 5.83 -8.02
CA GLU A 255 18.44 7.24 -8.44
C GLU A 255 17.03 7.82 -8.21
N GLY A 256 16.22 7.18 -7.37
CA GLY A 256 14.89 7.69 -7.01
C GLY A 256 13.84 7.47 -8.12
N THR A 257 14.17 6.67 -9.13
CA THR A 257 13.22 6.26 -10.17
C THR A 257 12.10 5.43 -9.55
N PRO A 258 10.82 5.74 -9.77
CA PRO A 258 9.74 4.90 -9.26
C PRO A 258 9.85 3.49 -9.87
N PHE A 259 10.07 2.48 -9.02
CA PHE A 259 10.06 1.09 -9.47
C PHE A 259 8.62 0.64 -9.60
N ARG A 260 8.22 0.28 -10.83
CA ARG A 260 6.91 -0.31 -11.12
C ARG A 260 7.12 -1.81 -11.31
N PRO A 261 6.68 -2.67 -10.37
CA PRO A 261 6.65 -4.10 -10.64
C PRO A 261 5.77 -4.32 -11.88
N PRO A 262 6.20 -5.12 -12.87
CA PRO A 262 5.48 -5.29 -14.14
C PRO A 262 4.04 -5.81 -13.98
N ASN A 263 3.67 -6.32 -12.80
CA ASN A 263 2.35 -6.89 -12.49
C ASN A 263 1.60 -6.16 -11.35
N VAL A 264 2.09 -4.99 -10.90
CA VAL A 264 1.50 -4.27 -9.75
C VAL A 264 1.32 -2.80 -10.10
N SER A 265 0.21 -2.49 -10.76
CA SER A 265 -0.15 -1.11 -11.07
C SER A 265 -1.12 -0.60 -10.00
N GLN A 266 -0.60 0.10 -9.00
CA GLN A 266 -1.46 0.95 -8.15
C GLN A 266 -2.11 2.08 -8.93
N ALA A 267 -1.59 2.43 -10.12
CA ALA A 267 -2.26 3.37 -11.01
C ALA A 267 -3.58 2.80 -11.51
N ASP A 268 -3.65 1.49 -11.78
CA ASP A 268 -4.90 0.81 -12.10
C ASP A 268 -5.81 0.78 -10.88
N ASP A 269 -5.31 0.44 -9.68
CA ASP A 269 -6.13 0.45 -8.47
C ASP A 269 -6.72 1.86 -8.16
N LEU A 270 -5.93 2.92 -8.32
CA LEU A 270 -6.37 4.31 -8.13
C LEU A 270 -7.32 4.77 -9.23
N ARG A 271 -7.06 4.37 -10.48
CA ARG A 271 -7.96 4.61 -11.61
C ARG A 271 -9.28 3.87 -11.41
N TYR A 272 -9.26 2.60 -11.02
CA TYR A 272 -10.46 1.82 -10.67
C TYR A 272 -11.19 2.45 -9.49
N GLU A 273 -10.48 2.88 -8.45
CA GLU A 273 -11.07 3.62 -7.32
C GLU A 273 -11.75 4.91 -7.80
N GLN A 274 -11.19 5.64 -8.78
CA GLN A 274 -11.77 6.88 -9.31
C GLN A 274 -12.91 6.64 -10.31
N GLU A 275 -12.73 5.76 -11.29
CA GLU A 275 -13.71 5.42 -12.35
C GLU A 275 -14.94 4.70 -11.77
N TYR A 276 -14.75 3.86 -10.75
CA TYR A 276 -15.82 3.03 -10.18
C TYR A 276 -16.34 3.52 -8.82
N SER A 277 -15.75 4.54 -8.19
CA SER A 277 -16.37 5.20 -7.01
C SER A 277 -17.51 6.15 -7.37
N VAL A 278 -17.57 6.60 -8.63
CA VAL A 278 -18.58 7.55 -9.12
C VAL A 278 -19.57 6.88 -10.09
N SER A 279 -19.18 5.74 -10.67
CA SER A 279 -19.94 5.08 -11.71
C SER A 279 -21.12 4.25 -11.17
N ARG A 280 -22.33 4.77 -11.41
CA ARG A 280 -23.49 3.96 -11.84
C ARG A 280 -23.41 3.61 -13.34
N ILE A 281 -22.28 3.86 -13.99
CA ILE A 281 -22.02 3.76 -15.44
C ILE A 281 -21.98 2.28 -15.90
N GLY A 282 -22.52 1.36 -15.10
CA GLY A 282 -22.99 0.04 -15.55
C GLY A 282 -24.51 -0.11 -15.47
N GLU A 283 -25.18 0.56 -14.53
CA GLU A 283 -26.65 0.60 -14.45
C GLU A 283 -27.27 1.51 -15.53
N ASP A 284 -26.52 2.50 -16.05
CA ASP A 284 -26.96 3.46 -17.08
C ASP A 284 -26.07 3.50 -18.35
N LEU A 285 -25.42 2.40 -18.77
CA LEU A 285 -24.77 2.35 -20.10
C LEU A 285 -25.46 1.35 -21.06
N PRO A 286 -26.43 1.81 -21.85
CA PRO A 286 -26.32 1.64 -23.30
C PRO A 286 -25.29 2.65 -23.82
N GLU A 287 -24.22 2.16 -24.43
CA GLU A 287 -23.43 2.90 -25.44
C GLU A 287 -23.11 4.38 -25.13
N SER A 288 -22.11 4.69 -24.30
CA SER A 288 -21.38 5.95 -24.51
C SER A 288 -20.08 6.05 -23.69
N MET A 289 -19.02 6.41 -24.42
CA MET A 289 -17.88 7.21 -23.95
C MET A 289 -16.78 6.49 -23.16
N SER A 290 -16.23 5.41 -23.71
CA SER A 290 -14.76 5.29 -23.78
C SER A 290 -14.35 4.94 -25.20
N GLY A 291 -14.18 5.98 -26.03
CA GLY A 291 -13.46 5.84 -27.29
C GLY A 291 -12.08 5.26 -26.98
N ASN A 292 -11.75 4.16 -27.66
CA ASN A 292 -10.53 3.34 -27.53
C ASN A 292 -10.50 2.31 -26.39
N ARG A 293 -11.19 1.17 -26.61
CA ARG A 293 -10.69 -0.21 -26.38
C ARG A 293 -11.72 -1.27 -26.83
N GLY A 294 -12.13 -1.22 -28.11
CA GLY A 294 -13.08 -2.19 -28.69
C GLY A 294 -12.56 -3.63 -28.80
N LEU A 295 -11.25 -3.87 -28.69
CA LEU A 295 -10.66 -5.20 -28.85
C LEU A 295 -10.39 -5.94 -27.52
N GLU A 296 -10.30 -5.23 -26.40
CA GLU A 296 -10.00 -5.87 -25.12
C GLU A 296 -11.23 -6.57 -24.50
N LEU A 297 -12.43 -6.15 -24.91
CA LEU A 297 -13.71 -6.66 -24.42
C LEU A 297 -14.34 -7.76 -25.29
N LEU A 298 -13.71 -8.11 -26.42
CA LEU A 298 -14.23 -9.19 -27.27
C LEU A 298 -14.06 -10.56 -26.59
N PRO A 299 -15.09 -11.43 -26.68
CA PRO A 299 -14.99 -12.84 -26.30
C PRO A 299 -13.76 -13.51 -26.93
N TRP A 300 -13.08 -14.40 -26.17
CA TRP A 300 -11.85 -15.09 -26.61
C TRP A 300 -11.99 -15.78 -27.98
N ASN A 301 -13.15 -16.35 -28.27
CA ASN A 301 -13.46 -17.02 -29.53
C ASN A 301 -13.50 -16.06 -30.74
N LEU A 302 -13.89 -14.79 -30.55
CA LEU A 302 -13.88 -13.77 -31.60
C LEU A 302 -12.46 -13.22 -31.87
N LYS A 303 -11.60 -13.18 -30.85
CA LYS A 303 -10.17 -12.81 -31.02
C LYS A 303 -9.40 -13.80 -31.88
N ALA A 304 -9.71 -15.10 -31.77
CA ALA A 304 -9.04 -16.13 -32.55
C ALA A 304 -9.40 -16.05 -34.05
N GLN A 305 -10.64 -15.71 -34.38
CA GLN A 305 -11.10 -15.57 -35.77
C GLN A 305 -10.58 -14.30 -36.45
N LEU A 306 -10.37 -13.22 -35.71
CA LEU A 306 -9.83 -11.96 -36.23
C LEU A 306 -8.30 -11.95 -36.40
N LYS A 307 -7.58 -12.89 -35.79
CA LYS A 307 -6.13 -13.08 -35.98
C LYS A 307 -5.77 -14.04 -37.12
N ALA A 308 -6.76 -14.75 -37.67
CA ALA A 308 -6.59 -15.69 -38.77
C ALA A 308 -6.98 -15.08 -40.14
N ARG A 309 -7.22 -13.77 -40.18
CA ARG A 309 -7.30 -12.93 -41.37
C ARG A 309 -6.17 -11.92 -41.33
#